data_AF-A0A7C3SFP8-F1
#
_entry.id   AF-A0A7C3SFP8-F1
#
_cell.length_a   1.000
_cell.length_b   1.000
_cell.length_c   1.000
_cell.angle_alpha   90.00
_cell.angle_beta   90.00
_cell.angle_gamma   90.00
#
_symmetry.space_group_name_H-M   'P 1'
#
loop_
_entity.id
_entity.type
_entity.pdbx_description
1 polymer ?
#
loop_
_entity_poly.entity_id
_entity_poly.type
_entity_poly.pdbx_seq_one_letter_code
_entity_poly.pdbx_strand_id
1 'polypeptide(L)'
;VGFLPAVGISEAAVMVQYLGGRGDARSFLVTLSGINVGNEVFSLISLYLVSNPRSGSSVAIQQILTELSFYDVLFLIGVICFVSGISALLTLYLGKRILKFLVKLDYKTLTLSVISFICAMVFIWTGITGIIVLLISTAIGLLCAYLEVRRSHCMGVLLIPSICFFAGLTPSILTALEI
;
A
#
# COMPACT_ATOMS: atom_id res chain seq x y z
N VAL A 1 -3.98 2.03 9.18
CA VAL A 1 -4.67 2.35 7.91
C VAL A 1 -6.11 1.85 7.86
N GLY A 2 -6.50 0.85 8.65
CA GLY A 2 -7.88 0.34 8.64
C GLY A 2 -8.93 1.15 9.43
N PHE A 3 -8.57 2.28 10.04
CA PHE A 3 -9.52 3.13 10.80
C PHE A 3 -9.94 4.40 10.04
N LEU A 4 -9.02 5.06 9.34
CA LEU A 4 -9.37 6.21 8.50
C LEU A 4 -9.61 5.75 7.06
N PRO A 5 -10.78 6.06 6.48
CA PRO A 5 -11.03 5.76 5.07
C PRO A 5 -10.00 6.48 4.18
N ALA A 6 -9.53 5.76 3.16
CA ALA A 6 -8.58 6.22 2.13
C ALA A 6 -7.17 6.64 2.59
N VAL A 7 -6.80 6.47 3.87
CA VAL A 7 -5.43 6.73 4.33
C VAL A 7 -4.57 5.50 4.10
N GLY A 8 -3.72 5.57 3.06
CA GLY A 8 -2.71 4.55 2.76
C GLY A 8 -1.55 4.51 3.76
N ILE A 9 -0.68 3.50 3.64
CA ILE A 9 0.46 3.28 4.53
C ILE A 9 1.45 4.46 4.44
N SER A 10 1.70 4.97 3.23
CA SER A 10 2.54 6.13 2.99
C SER A 10 1.97 7.41 3.61
N GLU A 11 0.65 7.64 3.48
CA GLU A 11 -0.01 8.81 4.07
C GLU A 11 0.04 8.78 5.60
N ALA A 12 -0.23 7.61 6.19
CA ALA A 12 -0.11 7.41 7.64
C ALA A 12 1.34 7.64 8.10
N ALA A 13 2.33 7.18 7.35
CA ALA A 13 3.74 7.41 7.67
C ALA A 13 4.11 8.91 7.62
N VAL A 14 3.58 9.65 6.64
CA VAL A 14 3.75 11.10 6.52
C VAL A 14 3.10 11.83 7.69
N MET A 15 1.85 11.48 8.06
CA MET A 15 1.16 12.07 9.21
C MET A 15 1.95 11.87 10.51
N VAL A 16 2.41 10.64 10.76
CA VAL A 16 3.20 10.31 11.96
C VAL A 16 4.51 11.10 12.00
N GLN A 17 5.14 11.40 10.86
CA GLN A 17 6.34 12.23 10.84
C GLN A 17 6.07 13.70 11.15
N TYR A 18 4.96 14.25 10.65
CA TYR A 18 4.55 15.61 11.01
C TYR A 18 4.26 15.73 12.51
N LEU A 19 3.59 14.73 13.11
CA LEU A 19 3.35 14.65 14.55
C LEU A 19 4.62 14.41 15.37
N GLY A 20 5.52 13.57 14.87
CA GLY A 20 6.75 13.14 15.55
C GLY A 20 7.96 14.06 15.37
N GLY A 21 7.83 15.15 14.60
CA GLY A 21 8.87 16.18 14.43
C GLY A 21 10.16 15.71 13.74
N ARG A 22 10.15 14.54 13.08
CA ARG A 22 11.33 13.96 12.42
C ARG A 22 11.05 13.77 10.94
N GLY A 23 11.45 14.74 10.12
CA GLY A 23 11.31 14.70 8.66
C GLY A 23 12.43 13.97 7.92
N ASP A 24 13.21 13.12 8.61
CA ASP A 24 14.33 12.40 8.00
C ASP A 24 13.84 11.16 7.24
N ALA A 25 14.50 10.85 6.12
CA ALA A 25 14.19 9.69 5.29
C ALA A 25 14.34 8.38 6.07
N ARG A 26 15.28 8.32 7.02
CA ARG A 26 15.46 7.16 7.90
C ARG A 26 14.26 6.96 8.82
N SER A 27 13.77 8.03 9.46
CA SER A 27 12.55 7.94 10.28
C SER A 27 11.35 7.56 9.43
N PHE A 28 11.23 8.09 8.21
CA PHE A 28 10.17 7.68 7.27
C PHE A 28 10.16 6.18 7.04
N LEU A 29 11.32 5.59 6.72
CA LEU A 29 11.42 4.16 6.44
C LEU A 29 11.10 3.31 7.68
N VAL A 30 11.59 3.70 8.87
CA VAL A 30 11.28 2.97 10.11
C VAL A 30 9.79 3.03 10.43
N THR A 31 9.18 4.22 10.32
CA THR A 31 7.74 4.40 10.54
C THR A 31 6.92 3.59 9.53
N LEU A 32 7.29 3.63 8.25
CA LEU A 32 6.61 2.87 7.19
C LEU A 32 6.67 1.36 7.46
N SER A 33 7.84 0.84 7.83
CA SER A 33 8.01 -0.57 8.19
C SER A 33 7.16 -0.95 9.40
N GLY A 34 7.13 -0.12 10.44
CA GLY A 34 6.29 -0.35 11.63
C GLY A 34 4.79 -0.37 11.29
N ILE A 35 4.33 0.56 10.44
CA ILE A 35 2.94 0.59 9.97
C ILE A 35 2.61 -0.65 9.15
N ASN A 36 3.52 -1.15 8.31
CA ASN A 36 3.30 -2.38 7.54
C ASN A 36 3.12 -3.61 8.44
N VAL A 37 3.97 -3.78 9.46
CA VAL A 37 3.84 -4.90 10.41
C VAL A 37 2.54 -4.78 11.20
N GLY A 38 2.22 -3.57 11.68
CA GLY A 38 0.96 -3.32 12.38
C GLY A 38 -0.27 -3.56 11.50
N ASN A 39 -0.20 -3.21 10.21
CA ASN A 39 -1.27 -3.46 9.26
C ASN A 39 -1.49 -4.96 9.03
N GLU A 40 -0.43 -5.75 9.02
CA GLU A 40 -0.54 -7.20 8.85
C GLU A 40 -1.23 -7.87 10.05
N VAL A 41 -0.82 -7.49 11.28
CA VAL A 41 -1.48 -7.94 12.51
C VAL A 41 -2.96 -7.54 12.51
N PHE A 42 -3.26 -6.29 12.11
CA PHE A 42 -4.63 -5.81 12.03
C PHE A 42 -5.44 -6.50 10.92
N SER A 43 -4.82 -6.82 9.78
CA SER A 43 -5.44 -7.55 8.67
C SER A 43 -5.89 -8.94 9.13
N LEU A 44 -5.03 -9.63 9.90
CA LEU A 44 -5.32 -10.93 10.49
C LEU A 44 -6.46 -10.85 11.53
N ILE A 45 -6.41 -9.88 12.45
CA ILE A 45 -7.49 -9.67 13.43
C ILE A 45 -8.82 -9.35 12.73
N SER A 46 -8.77 -8.53 11.67
CA SER A 46 -9.94 -8.21 10.84
C SER A 46 -10.50 -9.43 10.13
N LEU A 47 -9.62 -10.32 9.64
CA LEU A 47 -10.03 -11.57 9.03
C LEU A 47 -10.74 -12.48 10.05
N TYR A 48 -10.27 -12.53 11.29
CA TYR A 48 -10.92 -13.30 12.36
C TYR A 48 -12.28 -12.74 12.79
N LEU A 49 -12.40 -11.41 12.95
CA LEU A 49 -13.62 -10.79 13.50
C LEU A 49 -14.69 -10.48 12.45
N VAL A 50 -14.28 -10.10 11.24
CA VAL A 50 -15.17 -9.56 10.20
C VAL A 50 -15.20 -10.47 8.96
N SER A 51 -14.40 -11.54 8.94
CA SER A 51 -14.23 -12.46 7.80
C SER A 51 -13.93 -11.75 6.48
N ASN A 52 -13.32 -10.56 6.59
CA ASN A 52 -13.01 -9.70 5.46
C ASN A 52 -11.50 -9.56 5.31
N PRO A 53 -10.89 -10.16 4.27
CA PRO A 53 -9.47 -10.06 4.03
C PRO A 53 -9.09 -8.63 3.60
N ARG A 54 -8.00 -8.10 4.17
CA ARG A 54 -7.53 -6.72 3.93
C ARG A 54 -6.13 -6.66 3.33
N SER A 55 -5.45 -7.79 3.18
CA SER A 55 -4.14 -7.96 2.54
C SER A 55 -4.10 -9.24 1.71
N GLY A 56 -3.21 -9.31 0.72
CA GLY A 56 -3.06 -10.53 -0.10
C GLY A 56 -2.70 -11.78 0.72
N SER A 57 -1.91 -11.62 1.78
CA SER A 57 -1.64 -12.67 2.78
C SER A 57 -2.90 -13.12 3.51
N SER A 58 -3.76 -12.20 3.95
CA SER A 58 -5.04 -12.56 4.58
C SER A 58 -5.99 -13.28 3.63
N VAL A 59 -5.97 -12.96 2.32
CA VAL A 59 -6.74 -13.71 1.30
C VAL A 59 -6.21 -15.14 1.21
N ALA A 60 -4.89 -15.33 1.16
CA ALA A 60 -4.30 -16.67 1.12
C ALA A 60 -4.62 -17.48 2.39
N ILE A 61 -4.58 -16.85 3.57
CA ILE A 61 -4.97 -17.50 4.84
C ILE A 61 -6.44 -17.91 4.80
N GLN A 62 -7.34 -17.05 4.32
CA GLN A 62 -8.77 -17.35 4.20
C GLN A 62 -9.04 -18.53 3.26
N GLN A 63 -8.25 -18.69 2.20
CA GLN A 63 -8.38 -19.80 1.25
C GLN A 63 -7.88 -21.13 1.82
N ILE A 64 -6.91 -21.11 2.73
CA ILE A 64 -6.29 -22.32 3.31
C ILE A 64 -7.02 -22.74 4.60
N LEU A 65 -7.35 -21.78 5.46
CA LEU A 65 -8.06 -22.00 6.72
C LEU A 65 -9.46 -21.40 6.61
N THR A 66 -10.44 -22.27 6.32
CA THR A 66 -11.86 -21.88 6.19
C THR A 66 -12.45 -21.41 7.51
N GLU A 67 -12.01 -21.97 8.64
CA GLU A 67 -12.36 -21.49 9.98
C GLU A 67 -11.09 -21.19 10.79
N LEU A 68 -11.03 -19.98 11.35
CA LEU A 68 -9.91 -19.54 12.18
C LEU A 68 -10.30 -19.67 13.65
N SER A 69 -9.60 -20.53 14.40
CA SER A 69 -9.72 -20.57 15.84
C SER A 69 -8.93 -19.42 16.49
N PHE A 70 -9.29 -19.07 17.72
CA PHE A 70 -8.52 -18.10 18.51
C PHE A 70 -7.06 -18.53 18.69
N TYR A 71 -6.81 -19.83 18.80
CA TYR A 71 -5.46 -20.39 18.91
C TYR A 71 -4.65 -20.20 17.62
N ASP A 72 -5.27 -20.35 16.46
CA ASP A 72 -4.61 -20.16 15.16
C ASP A 72 -4.22 -18.70 14.96
N VAL A 73 -5.11 -17.78 15.36
CA VAL A 73 -4.86 -16.33 15.32
C VAL A 73 -3.69 -15.96 16.24
N LEU A 74 -3.68 -16.46 17.46
CA LEU A 74 -2.60 -16.18 18.42
C LEU A 74 -1.27 -16.74 17.93
N PHE A 75 -1.27 -17.97 17.40
CA PHE A 75 -0.09 -18.59 16.81
C PHE A 75 0.45 -17.76 15.64
N LEU A 76 -0.44 -17.35 14.72
CA LEU A 76 -0.06 -16.62 13.53
C LEU A 76 0.44 -15.20 13.84
N ILE A 77 -0.10 -14.53 14.86
CA ILE A 77 0.46 -13.27 15.39
C ILE A 77 1.88 -13.49 15.93
N GLY A 78 2.10 -14.59 16.64
CA GLY A 78 3.45 -14.99 17.10
C GLY A 78 4.42 -15.18 15.94
N VAL A 79 3.98 -15.86 14.87
CA VAL A 79 4.75 -16.04 13.64
C VAL A 79 5.06 -14.70 12.97
N ILE A 80 4.07 -13.79 12.86
CA ILE A 80 4.28 -12.46 12.29
C ILE A 80 5.36 -11.70 13.08
N CYS A 81 5.29 -11.72 14.41
CA CYS A 81 6.28 -11.04 15.25
C CYS A 81 7.69 -11.63 15.04
N PHE A 82 7.81 -12.96 15.06
CA PHE A 82 9.08 -13.65 14.88
C PHE A 82 9.69 -13.38 13.49
N VAL A 83 8.89 -13.56 12.43
CA VAL A 83 9.32 -13.33 11.04
C VAL A 83 9.62 -11.86 10.79
N SER A 84 8.89 -10.93 11.39
CA SER A 84 9.19 -9.49 11.27
C SER A 84 10.57 -9.13 11.81
N GLY A 85 10.99 -9.75 12.92
CA GLY A 85 12.33 -9.56 13.48
C GLY A 85 13.43 -10.08 12.55
N ILE A 86 13.24 -11.28 11.98
CA ILE A 86 14.15 -11.84 10.98
C ILE A 86 14.18 -10.97 9.72
N SER A 87 13.03 -10.52 9.25
CA SER A 87 12.88 -9.66 8.08
C SER A 87 13.59 -8.32 8.26
N ALA A 88 13.57 -7.73 9.46
CA ALA A 88 14.32 -6.51 9.76
C ALA A 88 15.84 -6.72 9.63
N LEU A 89 16.38 -7.82 10.17
CA LEU A 89 17.79 -8.18 10.03
C LEU A 89 18.16 -8.43 8.56
N LEU A 90 17.30 -9.17 7.85
CA LEU A 90 17.50 -9.49 6.45
C LEU A 90 17.45 -8.25 5.58
N THR A 91 16.56 -7.31 5.87
CA THR A 91 16.44 -6.02 5.18
C THR A 91 17.70 -5.18 5.32
N LEU A 92 18.31 -5.13 6.51
CA LEU A 92 19.59 -4.44 6.74
C LEU A 92 20.76 -5.09 5.98
N TYR A 93 20.76 -6.43 5.91
CA TYR A 93 21.78 -7.18 5.18
C TYR A 93 21.63 -7.03 3.66
N LEU A 94 20.42 -7.25 3.13
CA LEU A 94 20.09 -7.09 1.71
C LEU A 94 20.24 -5.64 1.26
N GLY A 95 19.82 -4.66 2.07
CA GLY A 95 19.95 -3.24 1.74
C GLY A 95 21.38 -2.87 1.35
N LYS A 96 22.38 -3.31 2.11
CA LYS A 96 23.80 -3.04 1.80
C LYS A 96 24.30 -3.77 0.55
N ARG A 97 23.80 -4.98 0.29
CA ARG A 97 24.28 -5.84 -0.80
C ARG A 97 23.62 -5.47 -2.13
N ILE A 98 22.31 -5.25 -2.12
CA ILE A 98 21.52 -4.85 -3.29
C ILE A 98 22.01 -3.50 -3.81
N LEU A 99 22.30 -2.52 -2.95
CA LEU A 99 22.83 -1.22 -3.39
C LEU A 99 24.11 -1.36 -4.23
N LYS A 100 25.01 -2.28 -3.87
CA LYS A 100 26.25 -2.53 -4.65
C LYS A 100 25.98 -3.18 -6.01
N PHE A 101 24.95 -4.02 -6.12
CA PHE A 101 24.53 -4.59 -7.40
C PHE A 101 23.79 -3.57 -8.26
N LEU A 102 22.95 -2.74 -7.64
CA LEU A 102 22.16 -1.72 -8.33
C LEU A 102 23.04 -0.63 -8.96
N VAL A 103 24.15 -0.27 -8.30
CA VAL A 103 25.15 0.67 -8.86
C VAL A 103 25.85 0.12 -10.12
N LYS A 104 25.91 -1.20 -10.30
CA LYS A 104 26.53 -1.81 -11.48
C LYS A 104 25.56 -1.95 -12.67
N LEU A 105 24.26 -1.80 -12.45
CA LEU A 105 23.25 -1.93 -13.49
C LEU A 105 22.92 -0.55 -14.07
N ASP A 106 22.79 -0.49 -15.38
CA ASP A 106 22.28 0.71 -16.04
C ASP A 106 20.84 0.98 -15.60
N TYR A 107 20.67 2.10 -14.89
CA TYR A 107 19.36 2.52 -14.36
C TYR A 107 18.30 2.63 -15.45
N LYS A 108 18.70 3.03 -16.66
CA LYS A 108 17.81 3.10 -17.84
C LYS A 108 17.28 1.73 -18.24
N THR A 109 18.15 0.73 -18.34
CA THR A 109 17.77 -0.63 -18.74
C THR A 109 16.84 -1.26 -17.71
N LEU A 110 17.14 -1.06 -16.42
CA LEU A 110 16.28 -1.54 -15.33
C LEU A 110 14.90 -0.87 -15.36
N THR A 111 14.85 0.45 -15.52
CA THR A 111 13.58 1.19 -15.58
C THR A 111 12.75 0.78 -16.80
N LEU A 112 13.38 0.66 -17.97
CA LEU A 112 12.70 0.24 -19.20
C LEU A 112 12.16 -1.19 -19.08
N SER A 113 12.91 -2.09 -18.45
CA SER A 113 12.47 -3.46 -18.17
C SER A 113 11.22 -3.48 -17.29
N VAL A 114 11.18 -2.68 -16.22
CA VAL A 114 10.02 -2.59 -15.32
C VAL A 114 8.80 -2.00 -16.05
N ILE A 115 8.97 -0.93 -16.82
CA ILE A 115 7.87 -0.32 -17.59
C ILE A 115 7.32 -1.32 -18.60
N SER A 116 8.19 -2.01 -19.34
CA SER A 116 7.79 -3.03 -20.32
C SER A 116 7.02 -4.16 -19.65
N PHE A 117 7.50 -4.64 -18.50
CA PHE A 117 6.83 -5.69 -17.73
C PHE A 117 5.43 -5.27 -17.26
N ILE A 118 5.29 -4.05 -16.73
CA ILE A 118 3.99 -3.52 -16.30
C ILE A 118 3.04 -3.39 -17.50
N CYS A 119 3.49 -2.83 -18.62
CA CYS A 119 2.68 -2.73 -19.83
C CYS A 119 2.21 -4.11 -20.33
N ALA A 120 3.08 -5.13 -20.30
CA ALA A 120 2.74 -6.48 -20.69
C ALA A 120 1.68 -7.09 -19.76
N MET A 121 1.85 -6.94 -18.43
CA MET A 121 0.87 -7.41 -17.45
C MET A 121 -0.51 -6.76 -17.65
N VAL A 122 -0.55 -5.44 -17.84
CA VAL A 122 -1.79 -4.69 -18.10
C VAL A 122 -2.45 -5.17 -19.38
N PHE A 123 -1.68 -5.35 -20.45
CA PHE A 123 -2.21 -5.82 -21.73
C PHE A 123 -2.83 -7.21 -21.63
N ILE A 124 -2.18 -8.15 -20.93
CA ILE A 124 -2.66 -9.53 -20.77
C ILE A 124 -3.99 -9.57 -20.00
N TRP A 125 -4.12 -8.78 -18.93
CA TRP A 125 -5.28 -8.86 -18.03
C TRP A 125 -6.46 -7.96 -18.44
N THR A 126 -6.19 -6.79 -19.00
CA THR A 126 -7.20 -5.76 -19.28
C THR A 126 -7.31 -5.37 -20.76
N GLY A 127 -6.41 -5.86 -21.62
CA GLY A 127 -6.42 -5.55 -23.04
C GLY A 127 -6.02 -4.10 -23.37
N ILE A 128 -6.49 -3.60 -24.52
CA ILE A 128 -6.15 -2.25 -25.03
C ILE A 128 -6.68 -1.13 -24.12
N THR A 129 -7.87 -1.30 -23.53
CA THR A 129 -8.47 -0.29 -22.65
C THR A 129 -7.60 -0.02 -21.43
N GLY A 130 -6.96 -1.06 -20.87
CA GLY A 130 -6.01 -0.92 -19.77
C GLY A 130 -4.77 -0.09 -20.12
N ILE A 131 -4.28 -0.18 -21.35
CA ILE A 131 -3.12 0.63 -21.80
C ILE A 131 -3.49 2.11 -21.83
N ILE A 132 -4.70 2.46 -22.29
CA ILE A 132 -5.17 3.85 -22.30
C ILE A 132 -5.22 4.41 -20.87
N VAL A 133 -5.78 3.63 -19.93
CA VAL A 133 -5.82 4.02 -18.51
C VAL A 133 -4.42 4.15 -17.93
N LEU A 134 -3.50 3.23 -18.26
CA LEU A 134 -2.11 3.28 -17.83
C LEU A 134 -1.43 4.58 -18.31
N LEU A 135 -1.64 4.97 -19.57
CA LEU A 135 -1.09 6.22 -20.12
C LEU A 135 -1.62 7.46 -19.39
N ILE A 136 -2.94 7.54 -19.19
CA ILE A 136 -3.58 8.68 -18.49
C ILE A 136 -3.09 8.76 -17.04
N SER A 137 -3.05 7.62 -16.34
CA SER A 137 -2.55 7.54 -14.96
C SER A 137 -1.07 7.93 -14.86
N THR A 138 -0.26 7.52 -15.83
CA THR A 138 1.16 7.90 -15.90
C THR A 138 1.32 9.41 -16.11
N ALA A 139 0.50 10.02 -16.98
CA ALA A 139 0.51 11.47 -17.19
C ALA A 139 0.13 12.24 -15.91
N ILE A 140 -0.88 11.79 -15.17
CA ILE A 140 -1.27 12.36 -13.87
C ILE A 140 -0.12 12.23 -12.85
N GLY A 141 0.52 11.07 -12.79
CA GLY A 141 1.67 10.83 -11.91
C GLY A 141 2.88 11.72 -12.25
N LEU A 142 3.13 11.97 -13.53
CA LEU A 142 4.19 12.86 -13.99
C LEU A 142 3.86 14.33 -13.71
N LEU A 143 2.59 14.72 -13.82
CA LEU A 143 2.11 16.05 -13.44
C LEU A 143 2.33 16.31 -11.94
N CYS A 144 2.01 15.34 -11.07
CA CYS A 144 2.31 15.38 -9.63
C CYS A 144 3.83 15.68 -9.41
N ALA A 145 4.73 15.12 -10.23
CA ALA A 145 6.18 15.36 -10.13
C ALA A 145 6.63 16.74 -10.67
N TYR A 146 6.01 17.24 -11.75
CA TYR A 146 6.34 18.55 -12.32
C TYR A 146 5.94 19.71 -11.41
N LEU A 147 4.84 19.54 -10.66
CA LEU A 147 4.35 20.52 -9.69
C LEU A 147 5.13 20.50 -8.35
N GLU A 148 6.16 19.65 -8.22
CA GLU A 148 6.92 19.44 -6.97
C GLU A 148 6.05 19.02 -5.77
N VAL A 149 4.87 18.47 -6.03
CA VAL A 149 3.93 17.99 -5.03
C VAL A 149 4.22 16.51 -4.73
N ARG A 150 4.07 16.09 -3.47
CA ARG A 150 4.20 14.67 -3.12
C ARG A 150 3.15 13.85 -3.87
N ARG A 151 3.55 12.73 -4.50
CA ARG A 151 2.62 11.79 -5.18
C ARG A 151 1.50 11.28 -4.26
N SER A 152 1.72 11.31 -2.95
CA SER A 152 0.73 11.17 -1.89
C SER A 152 -0.58 11.92 -2.13
N HIS A 153 -0.52 13.16 -2.63
CA HIS A 153 -1.71 13.97 -2.87
C HIS A 153 -2.60 13.41 -3.99
N CYS A 154 -2.02 12.66 -4.94
CA CYS A 154 -2.79 11.98 -5.98
C CYS A 154 -3.76 10.93 -5.36
N MET A 155 -3.56 10.44 -4.11
CA MET A 155 -4.55 9.60 -3.40
C MET A 155 -5.76 10.37 -2.84
N GLY A 156 -5.72 11.72 -2.81
CA GLY A 156 -6.82 12.56 -2.31
C GLY A 156 -8.14 12.35 -3.04
N VAL A 157 -8.09 11.94 -4.32
CA VAL A 157 -9.27 11.59 -5.12
C VAL A 157 -10.08 10.43 -4.52
N LEU A 158 -9.44 9.52 -3.76
CA LEU A 158 -10.12 8.43 -3.05
C LEU A 158 -10.61 8.87 -1.67
N LEU A 159 -9.93 9.84 -1.07
CA LEU A 159 -10.22 10.33 0.28
C LEU A 159 -11.52 11.10 0.36
N ILE A 160 -11.75 12.01 -0.60
CA ILE A 160 -12.99 12.79 -0.69
C ILE A 160 -14.24 11.90 -0.76
N PRO A 161 -14.38 10.95 -1.71
CA PRO A 161 -15.57 10.12 -1.81
C PRO A 161 -15.73 9.16 -0.63
N SER A 162 -14.63 8.64 -0.08
CA SER A 162 -14.71 7.71 1.06
C SER A 162 -15.19 8.40 2.34
N ILE A 163 -14.71 9.62 2.63
CA ILE A 163 -15.24 10.41 3.75
C ILE A 163 -16.73 10.70 3.53
N CYS A 164 -17.13 11.06 2.31
CA CYS A 164 -18.52 11.37 2.03
C CYS A 164 -19.46 10.17 2.18
N PHE A 165 -18.99 8.99 1.77
CA PHE A 165 -19.71 7.74 1.96
C PHE A 165 -19.91 7.42 3.46
N PHE A 166 -18.85 7.49 4.27
CA PHE A 166 -18.93 7.19 5.71
C PHE A 166 -19.65 8.28 6.52
N ALA A 167 -19.64 9.53 6.06
CA ALA A 167 -20.38 10.63 6.68
C ALA A 167 -21.89 10.56 6.39
N GLY A 168 -22.35 9.64 5.53
CA GLY A 168 -23.76 9.51 5.18
C GLY A 168 -24.29 10.64 4.29
N LEU A 169 -23.41 11.40 3.62
CA LEU A 169 -23.79 12.48 2.67
C LEU A 169 -24.03 11.95 1.24
N THR A 170 -23.86 10.65 1.01
CA THR A 170 -24.20 9.98 -0.25
C THR A 170 -25.57 10.36 -0.82
N PRO A 171 -26.68 10.35 -0.06
CA PRO A 171 -28.00 10.76 -0.58
C PRO A 171 -28.08 12.25 -0.94
N SER A 172 -27.38 13.13 -0.22
CA SER A 172 -27.35 14.59 -0.48
C SER A 172 -26.57 14.94 -1.74
N ILE A 173 -25.54 14.15 -2.04
CA ILE A 173 -24.70 14.34 -3.24
C ILE A 173 -25.39 13.78 -4.47
N LEU A 174 -26.01 12.60 -4.38
CA LEU A 174 -26.82 12.05 -5.47
C LEU A 174 -27.97 12.99 -5.88
N THR A 175 -28.66 13.57 -4.89
CA THR A 175 -29.72 14.57 -5.15
C THR A 175 -29.20 15.91 -5.69
N ALA A 176 -27.97 16.32 -5.39
CA ALA A 176 -27.36 17.54 -5.93
C ALA A 176 -26.73 17.36 -7.33
N LEU A 177 -26.49 16.12 -7.77
CA LEU A 177 -25.83 15.80 -9.04
C LEU A 177 -26.79 15.37 -10.16
N GLU A 178 -28.11 15.42 -9.94
CA GLU A 178 -29.15 15.00 -10.91
C GLU A 178 -28.83 13.67 -11.63
N ILE A 179 -28.58 12.63 -10.83
CA ILE A 179 -28.64 11.22 -11.26
C ILE A 179 -29.62 10.48 -10.36
#